data_AF-A0A329R8V1-F1
#
_entry.id   AF-A0A329R8V1-F1
#
_cell.length_a   1.000
_cell.length_b   1.000
_cell.length_c   1.000
_cell.angle_alpha   90.00
_cell.angle_beta   90.00
_cell.angle_gamma   90.00
#
_symmetry.space_group_name_H-M   'P 1'
#
loop_
_entity.id
_entity.type
_entity.pdbx_description
1 polymer ?
#
loop_
_entity_poly.entity_id
_entity_poly.type
_entity_poly.pdbx_seq_one_letter_code
_entity_poly.pdbx_strand_id
1 'polypeptide(L)'
;MKNRRLNNKNPIHLSIAIYQLAKLRMLQFYYDCIDFYFDRSDFQYQDMDSDSAYIAFSCEKPFQDCIKPELREHFQEHKYDWFPRDYNTDAAKFDRRTPGLFKDEWS
;
A
#
# COMPACT_ATOMS: atom_id res chain seq x y z
N MET A 1 42.13 -14.45 15.56
CA MET A 1 40.82 -15.14 15.60
C MET A 1 40.51 -15.69 14.21
N LYS A 2 39.99 -16.92 14.10
CA LYS A 2 39.68 -17.55 12.81
C LYS A 2 38.24 -17.16 12.43
N ASN A 3 38.05 -16.44 11.33
CA ASN A 3 36.72 -16.02 10.89
C ASN A 3 35.87 -17.24 10.53
N ARG A 4 34.70 -17.37 11.15
CA ARG A 4 33.75 -18.45 10.89
C ARG A 4 32.99 -18.14 9.59
N ARG A 5 33.13 -18.99 8.57
CA ARG A 5 32.27 -18.91 7.36
C ARG A 5 30.86 -19.38 7.73
N LEU A 6 29.91 -18.45 7.73
CA LEU A 6 28.48 -18.75 7.85
C LEU A 6 27.92 -18.98 6.44
N ASN A 7 27.29 -20.13 6.21
CA ASN A 7 26.63 -20.42 4.94
C ASN A 7 25.14 -20.11 5.10
N ASN A 8 24.73 -18.92 4.64
CA ASN A 8 23.36 -18.45 4.81
C ASN A 8 22.46 -18.99 3.70
N LYS A 9 21.74 -20.10 3.97
CA LYS A 9 20.70 -20.64 3.07
C LYS A 9 19.34 -19.93 3.18
N ASN A 10 19.24 -18.90 4.04
CA ASN A 10 18.04 -18.13 4.35
C ASN A 10 17.55 -17.12 3.28
N PRO A 11 18.29 -16.74 2.21
CA PRO A 11 17.79 -15.78 1.21
C PRO A 11 16.49 -16.24 0.55
N ILE A 12 16.32 -17.55 0.31
CA ILE A 12 15.10 -18.09 -0.31
C ILE A 12 13.88 -17.87 0.57
N HIS A 13 13.98 -18.14 1.88
CA HIS A 13 12.87 -17.92 2.80
C HIS A 13 12.51 -16.45 2.92
N LEU A 14 13.51 -15.57 2.96
CA LEU A 14 13.30 -14.13 2.98
C LEU A 14 12.59 -13.64 1.71
N SER A 15 13.05 -14.09 0.53
CA SER A 15 12.42 -13.76 -0.75
C SER A 15 10.97 -14.23 -0.82
N ILE A 16 10.69 -15.45 -0.35
CA ILE A 16 9.32 -15.98 -0.27
C ILE A 16 8.47 -15.10 0.67
N ALA A 17 8.97 -14.79 1.87
CA ALA A 17 8.24 -13.99 2.84
C ALA A 17 7.89 -12.59 2.28
N ILE A 18 8.86 -11.89 1.68
CA ILE A 18 8.64 -10.57 1.08
C ILE A 18 7.57 -10.65 -0.02
N TYR A 19 7.68 -11.62 -0.91
CA TYR A 19 6.74 -11.77 -2.02
C TYR A 19 5.32 -12.12 -1.53
N GLN A 20 5.18 -13.00 -0.54
CA GLN A 20 3.88 -13.36 0.03
C GLN A 20 3.26 -12.18 0.79
N LEU A 21 4.05 -11.42 1.54
CA LEU A 21 3.58 -10.23 2.25
C LEU A 21 3.14 -9.13 1.28
N ALA A 22 3.85 -8.95 0.17
CA ALA A 22 3.44 -8.00 -0.87
C ALA A 22 2.08 -8.38 -1.47
N LYS A 23 1.88 -9.66 -1.82
CA LYS A 23 0.57 -10.16 -2.30
C LYS A 23 -0.53 -9.96 -1.27
N LEU A 24 -0.26 -10.31 -0.02
CA LEU A 24 -1.22 -10.13 1.05
C LEU A 24 -1.59 -8.65 1.19
N ARG A 25 -0.62 -7.74 1.10
CA ARG A 25 -0.88 -6.30 1.16
C ARG A 25 -1.77 -5.81 0.01
N MET A 26 -1.58 -6.34 -1.20
CA MET A 26 -2.45 -6.03 -2.34
C MET A 26 -3.89 -6.52 -2.13
N LEU A 27 -4.06 -7.72 -1.56
CA LEU A 27 -5.39 -8.25 -1.20
C LEU A 27 -6.04 -7.44 -0.07
N GLN A 28 -5.27 -7.06 0.95
CA GLN A 28 -5.73 -6.18 2.03
C GLN A 28 -6.15 -4.82 1.47
N PHE A 29 -5.39 -4.24 0.54
CA PHE A 29 -5.81 -2.99 -0.10
C PHE A 29 -7.15 -3.15 -0.84
N TYR A 30 -7.36 -4.28 -1.52
CA TYR A 30 -8.65 -4.56 -2.15
C TYR A 30 -9.79 -4.70 -1.14
N TYR A 31 -9.68 -5.60 -0.15
CA TYR A 31 -10.79 -5.91 0.75
C TYR A 31 -10.97 -4.90 1.88
N ASP A 32 -9.88 -4.48 2.52
CA ASP A 32 -9.91 -3.66 3.73
C ASP A 32 -9.91 -2.15 3.42
N CYS A 33 -9.63 -1.76 2.17
CA CYS A 33 -9.75 -0.37 1.71
C CYS A 33 -10.83 -0.22 0.65
N ILE A 34 -10.65 -0.80 -0.54
CA ILE A 34 -11.57 -0.53 -1.67
C ILE A 34 -12.97 -1.10 -1.42
N ASP A 35 -13.11 -2.41 -1.18
CA ASP A 35 -14.42 -3.05 -0.96
C ASP A 35 -15.09 -2.56 0.34
N PHE A 36 -14.30 -2.19 1.35
CA PHE A 36 -14.79 -1.65 2.61
C PHE A 36 -15.45 -0.28 2.41
N TYR A 37 -14.76 0.69 1.81
CA TYR A 37 -15.23 2.08 1.72
C TYR A 37 -16.17 2.37 0.53
N PHE A 38 -16.15 1.55 -0.52
CA PHE A 38 -16.90 1.78 -1.76
C PHE A 38 -17.96 0.70 -1.98
N ASP A 39 -19.08 1.06 -2.61
CA ASP A 39 -20.03 0.05 -3.07
C ASP A 39 -19.46 -0.67 -4.30
N ARG A 40 -19.72 -1.98 -4.43
CA ARG A 40 -19.26 -2.76 -5.60
C ARG A 40 -19.88 -2.30 -6.91
N SER A 41 -21.01 -1.59 -6.88
CA SER A 41 -21.57 -0.95 -8.08
C SER A 41 -20.78 0.27 -8.54
N ASP A 42 -19.96 0.86 -7.66
CA ASP A 42 -19.24 2.11 -7.91
C ASP A 42 -17.79 1.90 -8.38
N PHE A 43 -17.32 0.66 -8.43
CA PHE A 43 -15.99 0.38 -8.97
C PHE A 43 -15.91 -0.95 -9.70
N GLN A 44 -14.99 -1.03 -10.66
CA GLN A 44 -14.60 -2.26 -11.32
C GLN A 44 -13.08 -2.42 -11.17
N TYR A 45 -12.69 -3.52 -10.53
CA TYR A 45 -11.29 -3.94 -10.49
C TYR A 45 -10.94 -4.57 -11.85
N GLN A 46 -9.94 -4.02 -12.52
CA GLN A 46 -9.59 -4.41 -13.90
C GLN A 46 -8.41 -5.37 -13.92
N ASP A 47 -7.31 -4.98 -13.29
CA ASP A 47 -6.08 -5.75 -13.29
C ASP A 47 -5.20 -5.43 -12.07
N MET A 48 -4.34 -6.36 -11.72
CA MET A 48 -3.31 -6.22 -10.68
C MET A 48 -2.00 -6.80 -11.20
N ASP A 49 -0.97 -5.96 -11.28
CA ASP A 49 0.40 -6.42 -11.57
C ASP A 49 1.31 -6.10 -10.39
N SER A 50 1.77 -7.15 -9.71
CA SER A 50 2.78 -7.13 -8.64
C SER A 50 2.42 -6.26 -7.42
N ASP A 51 2.57 -4.95 -7.53
CA ASP A 51 2.28 -3.92 -6.52
C ASP A 51 1.42 -2.76 -7.06
N SER A 52 0.84 -2.93 -8.25
CA SER A 52 -0.06 -1.97 -8.90
C SER A 52 -1.48 -2.54 -9.01
N ALA A 53 -2.47 -1.66 -8.93
CA ALA A 53 -3.89 -1.98 -9.02
C ALA A 53 -4.59 -1.00 -9.97
N TYR A 54 -5.25 -1.53 -11.00
CA TYR A 54 -6.03 -0.75 -11.96
C TYR A 54 -7.51 -0.87 -11.62
N ILE A 55 -8.11 0.24 -11.21
CA ILE A 55 -9.48 0.30 -10.71
C ILE A 55 -10.20 1.45 -11.42
N ALA A 56 -11.31 1.14 -12.07
CA ALA A 56 -12.22 2.14 -12.60
C ALA A 56 -13.29 2.46 -11.56
N PHE A 57 -13.63 3.74 -11.40
CA PHE A 57 -14.69 4.20 -10.50
C PHE A 57 -15.81 4.87 -11.29
N SER A 58 -17.01 4.89 -10.70
CA SER A 58 -18.19 5.54 -11.27
C SER A 58 -18.14 7.07 -11.19
N CYS A 59 -17.47 7.64 -10.18
CA CYS A 59 -17.34 9.09 -9.98
C CYS A 59 -15.94 9.63 -10.38
N GLU A 60 -15.87 10.92 -10.72
CA GLU A 60 -14.62 11.62 -11.05
C GLU A 60 -13.67 11.76 -9.84
N LYS A 61 -14.22 11.93 -8.63
CA LYS A 61 -13.46 12.04 -7.38
C LYS A 61 -13.89 10.97 -6.36
N PRO A 62 -13.47 9.70 -6.54
CA PRO A 62 -14.01 8.58 -5.77
C PRO A 62 -13.87 8.75 -4.26
N PHE A 63 -12.68 9.14 -3.79
CA PHE A 63 -12.37 9.33 -2.38
C PHE A 63 -13.02 10.56 -1.71
N GLN A 64 -13.86 11.30 -2.46
CA GLN A 64 -14.68 12.39 -1.94
C GLN A 64 -16.17 12.07 -2.10
N ASP A 65 -16.55 11.53 -3.26
CA ASP A 65 -17.94 11.44 -3.68
C ASP A 65 -18.54 10.04 -3.51
N CYS A 66 -17.79 8.97 -3.81
CA CYS A 66 -18.33 7.60 -3.80
C CYS A 66 -18.09 6.83 -2.48
N ILE A 67 -17.47 7.44 -1.47
CA ILE A 67 -17.31 6.78 -0.16
C ILE A 67 -18.69 6.62 0.49
N LYS A 68 -18.99 5.40 0.94
CA LYS A 68 -20.21 5.06 1.69
C LYS A 68 -20.47 6.10 2.79
N PRO A 69 -21.63 6.78 2.81
CA PRO A 69 -21.88 7.91 3.71
C PRO A 69 -21.56 7.63 5.18
N GLU A 70 -21.90 6.44 5.66
CA GLU A 70 -21.71 5.95 7.02
C GLU A 70 -20.23 5.69 7.39
N LEU A 71 -19.33 5.57 6.41
CA LEU A 71 -17.90 5.33 6.64
C LEU A 71 -17.03 6.57 6.42
N ARG A 72 -17.61 7.73 6.09
CA ARG A 72 -16.83 8.95 5.77
C ARG A 72 -15.97 9.44 6.93
N GLU A 73 -16.50 9.42 8.15
CA GLU A 73 -15.76 9.79 9.35
C GLU A 73 -14.60 8.84 9.60
N HIS A 74 -14.89 7.53 9.62
CA HIS A 74 -13.89 6.47 9.74
C HIS A 74 -12.80 6.59 8.66
N PHE A 75 -13.17 6.90 7.40
CA PHE A 75 -12.20 7.11 6.35
C PHE A 75 -11.27 8.29 6.63
N GLN A 76 -11.76 9.42 7.13
CA GLN A 76 -10.89 10.56 7.44
C GLN A 76 -9.88 10.26 8.55
N GLU A 77 -10.27 9.45 9.53
CA GLU A 77 -9.40 9.03 10.63
C GLU A 77 -8.35 8.00 10.17
N HIS A 78 -8.72 7.10 9.26
CA HIS A 78 -7.91 5.94 8.87
C HIS A 78 -7.31 5.99 7.46
N LYS A 79 -7.55 7.04 6.66
CA LYS A 79 -7.03 7.11 5.27
C LYS A 79 -5.52 6.95 5.19
N TYR A 80 -4.77 7.40 6.20
CA TYR A 80 -3.31 7.31 6.20
C TYR A 80 -2.75 5.90 6.49
N ASP A 81 -3.62 4.94 6.84
CA ASP A 81 -3.26 3.52 6.90
C ASP A 81 -3.04 2.92 5.50
N TRP A 82 -3.57 3.60 4.48
CA TRP A 82 -3.56 3.18 3.07
C TRP A 82 -2.89 4.19 2.14
N PHE A 83 -3.02 5.49 2.43
CA PHE A 83 -2.55 6.58 1.57
C PHE A 83 -1.44 7.42 2.22
N PRO A 84 -0.57 8.06 1.41
CA PRO A 84 0.44 8.99 1.93
C PRO A 84 -0.17 10.12 2.77
N ARG A 85 0.55 10.55 3.81
CA ARG A 85 0.13 11.64 4.68
C ARG A 85 0.32 12.99 3.99
N ASP A 86 -0.71 13.84 4.05
CA ASP A 86 -0.73 15.17 3.43
C ASP A 86 -1.08 16.31 4.40
N TYR A 87 -1.28 16.01 5.69
CA TYR A 87 -1.65 17.02 6.69
C TYR A 87 -0.57 18.08 6.96
N ASN A 88 0.70 17.83 6.59
CA ASN A 88 1.73 18.86 6.59
C ASN A 88 2.83 18.60 5.54
N THR A 89 3.63 19.63 5.26
CA THR A 89 4.67 19.59 4.24
C THR A 89 5.78 18.59 4.52
N ASP A 90 6.10 18.35 5.79
CA ASP A 90 7.21 17.46 6.17
C ASP A 90 6.82 15.99 6.08
N ALA A 91 5.60 15.65 6.51
CA ALA A 91 5.00 14.33 6.36
C ALA A 91 4.84 13.96 4.89
N ALA A 92 4.32 14.90 4.07
CA ALA A 92 4.18 14.70 2.63
C ALA A 92 5.53 14.50 1.93
N LYS A 93 6.56 15.26 2.33
CA LYS A 93 7.93 15.07 1.82
C LYS A 93 8.52 13.72 2.23
N PHE A 94 8.29 13.29 3.47
CA PHE A 94 8.79 12.02 3.97
C PHE A 94 8.11 10.81 3.28
N ASP A 95 6.80 10.89 3.04
CA ASP A 95 6.04 9.81 2.40
C ASP A 95 6.23 9.77 0.88
N ARG A 96 6.65 10.86 0.24
CA ARG A 96 7.14 10.86 -1.16
C ARG A 96 8.47 10.11 -1.24
N ARG A 97 8.40 8.78 -1.29
CA ARG A 97 9.53 7.97 -1.72
C ARG A 97 9.72 8.16 -3.21
N THR A 98 10.86 8.75 -3.59
CA THR A 98 11.25 8.89 -4.99
C THR A 98 11.94 7.58 -5.41
N PRO A 99 11.45 6.86 -6.43
CA PRO A 99 12.14 5.69 -6.96
C PRO A 99 13.60 6.04 -7.30
N GLY A 100 14.57 5.32 -6.73
CA GLY A 100 16.01 5.58 -6.93
C GLY A 100 16.69 6.44 -5.84
N LEU A 101 15.94 7.10 -4.94
CA LEU A 101 16.48 7.61 -3.68
C LEU A 101 16.24 6.57 -2.58
N PHE A 102 17.04 5.50 -2.57
CA PHE A 102 17.14 4.70 -1.35
C PHE A 102 17.75 5.58 -0.25
N LYS A 103 17.22 5.45 0.96
CA LYS A 103 17.91 5.96 2.17
C LYS A 103 19.29 5.31 2.20
N ASP A 104 20.34 6.06 2.52
CA ASP A 104 21.61 5.44 2.91
C ASP A 104 21.33 4.52 4.09
N GLU A 105 21.34 3.21 3.84
CA GLU A 105 21.03 2.22 4.87
C GLU A 105 22.23 2.00 5.81
N TRP A 106 23.43 2.42 5.39
CA TRP A 106 24.68 2.23 6.11
C TRP A 106 25.68 3.36 5.84
N SER A 107 25.78 4.30 6.79
CA SER A 107 26.89 5.25 6.93
C SER A 107 27.65 4.99 8.22
#